data_AF-A0A352SAN0-F1
#
_entry.id   AF-A0A352SAN0-F1
#
_cell.length_a   1.000
_cell.length_b   1.000
_cell.length_c   1.000
_cell.angle_alpha   90.00
_cell.angle_beta   90.00
_cell.angle_gamma   90.00
#
_symmetry.space_group_name_H-M   'P 1'
#
loop_
_entity.id
_entity.type
_entity.pdbx_description
1 polymer ?
#
loop_
_entity_poly.entity_id
_entity_poly.type
_entity_poly.pdbx_seq_one_letter_code
_entity_poly.pdbx_strand_id
1 'polypeptide(L)'
;SVADYLIKPATGAVNPFLPGANRNAKARGYSLDVLDAAPPADQPVGMNLLGQQRSILHAPKYGPGQQQVLYRIYARDKGVDETGGVGLPVPVLTLADGRVLRGDAACPALRTRQPLQIDPAALAVPMEKYHELVATAREVGKEKHQPAFPATSPPTWFIQYDREYLYSLYTGKPLTSPKKSTGGFYPNLDNQYIRTIVNRKLGKVFVIRAEAPTTPRT
;
A
#
# COMPACT_ATOMS: atom_id res chain seq x y z
N SER A 1 -2.58 -7.39 0.78
CA SER A 1 -3.19 -6.75 1.95
C SER A 1 -4.59 -7.33 2.18
N VAL A 2 -5.14 -7.11 3.36
CA VAL A 2 -6.54 -7.38 3.71
C VAL A 2 -7.08 -6.09 4.30
N ALA A 3 -8.13 -5.53 3.69
CA ALA A 3 -8.84 -4.37 4.22
C ALA A 3 -9.84 -4.80 5.30
N ASP A 4 -10.23 -3.88 6.17
CA ASP A 4 -11.16 -4.11 7.27
C ASP A 4 -12.49 -4.75 6.84
N TYR A 5 -13.12 -4.24 5.78
CA TYR A 5 -14.37 -4.78 5.22
C TYR A 5 -14.21 -6.18 4.61
N LEU A 6 -12.98 -6.61 4.31
CA LEU A 6 -12.69 -7.96 3.80
C LEU A 6 -12.50 -8.97 4.92
N ILE A 7 -12.27 -8.56 6.16
CA ILE A 7 -12.02 -9.50 7.24
C ILE A 7 -13.30 -10.28 7.54
N LYS A 8 -13.19 -11.61 7.47
CA LYS A 8 -14.25 -12.50 7.92
C LYS A 8 -14.42 -12.36 9.45
N PRO A 9 -15.60 -11.94 9.96
CA PRO A 9 -15.80 -11.87 11.40
C PRO A 9 -15.81 -13.27 12.03
N ALA A 10 -15.55 -13.33 13.32
CA ALA A 10 -15.75 -14.56 14.09
C ALA A 10 -17.22 -15.00 14.04
N THR A 11 -17.48 -16.29 14.26
CA THR A 11 -18.85 -16.82 14.34
C THR A 11 -19.68 -16.04 15.36
N GLY A 12 -20.83 -15.50 14.93
CA GLY A 12 -21.71 -14.67 15.78
C GLY A 12 -21.27 -13.22 15.95
N ALA A 13 -20.16 -12.79 15.35
CA ALA A 13 -19.72 -11.40 15.32
C ALA A 13 -20.12 -10.69 14.02
N VAL A 14 -20.18 -9.36 14.08
CA VAL A 14 -20.47 -8.46 12.96
C VAL A 14 -19.17 -7.75 12.56
N ASN A 15 -18.91 -7.66 11.26
CA ASN A 15 -17.88 -6.76 10.75
C ASN A 15 -18.47 -5.34 10.63
N PRO A 16 -18.05 -4.37 11.46
CA PRO A 16 -18.65 -3.02 11.50
C PRO A 16 -18.27 -2.16 10.29
N PHE A 17 -17.32 -2.60 9.46
CA PHE A 17 -16.81 -1.85 8.31
C PHE A 17 -17.54 -2.20 7.00
N LEU A 18 -18.53 -3.11 7.04
CA LEU A 18 -19.40 -3.38 5.91
C LEU A 18 -20.46 -2.28 5.75
N PRO A 19 -20.84 -1.90 4.52
CA PRO A 19 -21.93 -0.97 4.28
C PRO A 19 -23.23 -1.42 4.98
N GLY A 20 -23.84 -0.53 5.76
CA GLY A 20 -25.08 -0.79 6.50
C GLY A 20 -24.92 -1.64 7.78
N ALA A 21 -23.71 -2.08 8.13
CA ALA A 21 -23.48 -2.82 9.36
C ALA A 21 -23.66 -1.94 10.60
N ASN A 22 -24.10 -2.55 11.71
CA ASN A 22 -24.14 -1.87 12.99
C ASN A 22 -22.72 -1.65 13.52
N ARG A 23 -22.20 -0.43 13.35
CA ARG A 23 -20.89 -0.01 13.85
C ARG A 23 -20.69 -0.20 15.35
N ASN A 24 -21.78 -0.14 16.12
CA ASN A 24 -21.77 -0.24 17.58
C ASN A 24 -22.02 -1.67 18.09
N ALA A 25 -22.07 -2.67 17.21
CA ALA A 25 -22.24 -4.06 17.59
C ALA A 25 -21.18 -4.49 18.62
N LYS A 26 -21.61 -5.07 19.74
CA LYS A 26 -20.70 -5.53 20.80
C LYS A 26 -19.86 -6.72 20.37
N ALA A 27 -20.46 -7.68 19.67
CA ALA A 27 -19.77 -8.82 19.08
C ALA A 27 -19.15 -8.42 17.73
N ARG A 28 -17.86 -8.06 17.73
CA ARG A 28 -17.11 -7.61 16.55
C ARG A 28 -15.69 -8.19 16.46
N GLY A 29 -15.51 -9.37 17.06
CA GLY A 29 -14.23 -10.09 17.07
C GLY A 29 -13.89 -10.69 15.70
N TYR A 30 -12.60 -10.81 15.41
CA TYR A 30 -12.08 -11.43 14.20
C TYR A 30 -10.74 -12.12 14.48
N SER A 31 -10.36 -13.02 13.57
CA SER A 31 -9.02 -13.60 13.48
C SER A 31 -8.55 -13.55 12.04
N LEU A 32 -7.26 -13.37 11.84
CA LEU A 32 -6.64 -13.36 10.52
C LEU A 32 -5.36 -14.18 10.58
N ASP A 33 -5.30 -15.23 9.78
CA ASP A 33 -4.11 -16.08 9.69
C ASP A 33 -3.04 -15.38 8.85
N VAL A 34 -1.79 -15.46 9.27
CA VAL A 34 -0.66 -14.92 8.51
C VAL A 34 0.10 -16.07 7.86
N LEU A 35 0.17 -16.07 6.54
CA LEU A 35 0.80 -17.13 5.75
C LEU A 35 2.07 -16.64 5.06
N ASP A 36 3.17 -17.35 5.27
CA ASP A 36 4.43 -17.15 4.54
C ASP A 36 4.35 -17.75 3.12
N ALA A 37 3.51 -17.15 2.28
CA ALA A 37 3.37 -17.51 0.89
C ALA A 37 2.89 -16.31 0.09
N ALA A 38 3.23 -16.29 -1.20
CA ALA A 38 2.63 -15.34 -2.13
C ALA A 38 1.10 -15.54 -2.18
N PRO A 39 0.30 -14.47 -2.37
CA PRO A 39 -1.13 -14.62 -2.66
C PRO A 39 -1.33 -15.36 -4.00
N PRO A 40 -2.53 -15.94 -4.25
CA PRO A 40 -2.89 -16.50 -5.54
C PRO A 40 -2.65 -15.49 -6.67
N ALA A 41 -2.16 -15.97 -7.82
CA ALA A 41 -1.75 -15.10 -8.93
C ALA A 41 -2.93 -14.33 -9.56
N ASP A 42 -4.13 -14.91 -9.47
CA ASP A 42 -5.41 -14.38 -9.93
C ASP A 42 -6.15 -13.55 -8.87
N GLN A 43 -5.58 -13.41 -7.66
CA GLN A 43 -6.21 -12.65 -6.60
C GLN A 43 -6.36 -11.18 -7.02
N PRO A 44 -7.59 -10.63 -7.02
CA PRO A 44 -7.81 -9.25 -7.43
C PRO A 44 -7.16 -8.28 -6.42
N VAL A 45 -6.55 -7.23 -6.96
CA VAL A 45 -5.83 -6.19 -6.21
C VAL A 45 -6.12 -4.79 -6.77
N GLY A 46 -5.97 -3.76 -5.92
CA GLY A 46 -6.07 -2.36 -6.35
C GLY A 46 -7.46 -1.90 -6.78
N MET A 47 -8.50 -2.58 -6.30
CA MET A 47 -9.91 -2.25 -6.53
C MET A 47 -10.73 -2.56 -5.27
N ASN A 48 -11.94 -2.01 -5.20
CA ASN A 48 -12.88 -2.37 -4.14
C ASN A 48 -13.44 -3.79 -4.39
N LEU A 49 -13.46 -4.61 -3.34
CA LEU A 49 -13.85 -6.02 -3.38
C LEU A 49 -15.04 -6.30 -2.43
N LEU A 50 -15.95 -5.33 -2.27
CA LEU A 50 -17.17 -5.53 -1.48
C LEU A 50 -17.89 -6.83 -1.86
N GLY A 51 -18.35 -7.56 -0.85
CA GLY A 51 -18.96 -8.88 -1.00
C GLY A 51 -17.95 -10.05 -0.93
N GLN A 52 -16.65 -9.78 -1.00
CA GLN A 52 -15.62 -10.79 -0.73
C GLN A 52 -15.20 -10.80 0.74
N GLN A 53 -14.64 -11.94 1.17
CA GLN A 53 -14.08 -12.11 2.50
C GLN A 53 -12.72 -12.80 2.43
N ARG A 54 -11.87 -12.53 3.42
CA ARG A 54 -10.56 -13.11 3.59
C ARG A 54 -10.36 -13.48 5.06
N SER A 55 -9.76 -14.64 5.28
CA SER A 55 -9.27 -15.10 6.58
C SER A 55 -7.75 -15.19 6.64
N ILE A 56 -7.06 -14.97 5.51
CA ILE A 56 -5.61 -15.11 5.38
C ILE A 56 -5.01 -13.80 4.87
N LEU A 57 -3.97 -13.33 5.57
CA LEU A 57 -3.00 -12.37 5.09
C LEU A 57 -1.77 -13.11 4.56
N HIS A 58 -1.59 -13.07 3.25
CA HIS A 58 -0.34 -13.49 2.61
C HIS A 58 0.77 -12.47 2.90
N ALA A 59 1.82 -12.92 3.57
CA ALA A 59 2.99 -12.13 3.95
C ALA A 59 4.27 -12.89 3.55
N PRO A 60 4.56 -13.03 2.25
CA PRO A 60 5.79 -13.71 1.82
C PRO A 60 7.02 -13.00 2.37
N LYS A 61 8.05 -13.77 2.71
CA LYS A 61 9.37 -13.23 3.04
C LYS A 61 9.93 -12.35 1.91
N TYR A 62 10.56 -11.25 2.30
CA TYR A 62 11.31 -10.34 1.44
C TYR A 62 12.79 -10.31 1.85
N GLY A 63 13.68 -9.97 0.90
CA GLY A 63 15.11 -9.83 1.13
C GLY A 63 15.74 -11.10 1.74
N PRO A 64 16.53 -11.01 2.83
CA PRO A 64 17.19 -12.16 3.46
C PRO A 64 16.25 -13.07 4.28
N GLY A 65 14.96 -13.15 3.91
CA GLY A 65 13.98 -14.01 4.58
C GLY A 65 13.16 -13.33 5.68
N GLN A 66 13.02 -11.99 5.67
CA GLN A 66 12.22 -11.25 6.65
C GLN A 66 10.77 -11.10 6.16
N GLN A 67 9.80 -11.45 7.01
CA GLN A 67 8.38 -11.10 6.78
C GLN A 67 8.08 -9.75 7.43
N GLN A 68 7.29 -8.93 6.74
CA GLN A 68 6.87 -7.63 7.24
C GLN A 68 5.35 -7.55 7.20
N VAL A 69 4.74 -7.27 8.36
CA VAL A 69 3.30 -7.06 8.49
C VAL A 69 3.08 -5.64 8.96
N LEU A 70 2.37 -4.85 8.15
CA LEU A 70 2.00 -3.49 8.48
C LEU A 70 0.53 -3.48 8.88
N TYR A 71 0.26 -3.19 10.16
CA TYR A 71 -1.08 -2.91 10.65
C TYR A 71 -1.32 -1.40 10.61
N ARG A 72 -2.38 -0.98 9.91
CA ARG A 72 -2.69 0.43 9.68
C ARG A 72 -4.06 0.76 10.25
N ILE A 73 -4.12 1.81 11.05
CA ILE A 73 -5.36 2.40 11.57
C ILE A 73 -5.44 3.81 11.01
N TYR A 74 -6.37 4.04 10.08
CA TYR A 74 -6.48 5.31 9.35
C TYR A 74 -7.39 6.32 10.06
N ALA A 75 -8.51 5.85 10.61
CA ALA A 75 -9.49 6.68 11.28
C ALA A 75 -9.85 6.05 12.62
N ARG A 76 -9.84 6.87 13.67
CA ARG A 76 -10.30 6.51 15.02
C ARG A 76 -11.41 7.47 15.43
N ASP A 77 -12.31 7.01 16.28
CA ASP A 77 -13.31 7.90 16.85
C ASP A 77 -12.67 8.98 17.72
N LYS A 78 -13.38 10.09 17.88
CA LYS A 78 -12.93 11.15 18.78
C LYS A 78 -12.98 10.62 20.22
N GLY A 79 -11.87 10.79 20.96
CA GLY A 79 -11.79 10.43 22.38
C GLY A 79 -11.40 8.98 22.67
N VAL A 80 -11.13 8.15 21.66
CA VAL A 80 -10.50 6.83 21.85
C VAL A 80 -9.00 6.89 21.55
N ASP A 81 -8.21 5.90 21.98
CA ASP A 81 -6.75 5.78 21.76
C ASP A 81 -6.35 5.48 20.30
N GLU A 82 -5.04 5.35 20.01
CA GLU A 82 -4.53 5.03 18.66
C GLU A 82 -5.09 3.71 18.09
N THR A 83 -5.57 2.81 18.95
CA THR A 83 -6.14 1.52 18.55
C THR A 83 -7.62 1.61 18.20
N GLY A 84 -8.24 2.80 18.35
CA GLY A 84 -9.68 2.94 18.24
C GLY A 84 -10.44 2.42 19.47
N GLY A 85 -9.77 2.27 20.61
CA GLY A 85 -10.37 1.81 21.87
C GLY A 85 -10.65 0.31 21.93
N VAL A 86 -10.03 -0.50 21.07
CA VAL A 86 -10.19 -1.97 21.04
C VAL A 86 -8.90 -2.75 21.30
N GLY A 87 -7.76 -2.06 21.46
CA GLY A 87 -6.45 -2.67 21.61
C GLY A 87 -5.86 -3.17 20.28
N LEU A 88 -4.63 -3.69 20.35
CA LEU A 88 -3.98 -4.36 19.23
C LEU A 88 -4.36 -5.85 19.17
N PRO A 89 -4.33 -6.49 17.99
CA PRO A 89 -4.49 -7.93 17.88
C PRO A 89 -3.46 -8.71 18.72
N VAL A 90 -3.89 -9.81 19.32
CA VAL A 90 -3.01 -10.71 20.09
C VAL A 90 -2.41 -11.74 19.13
N PRO A 91 -1.06 -11.81 18.95
CA PRO A 91 -0.46 -12.82 18.10
C PRO A 91 -0.61 -14.22 18.70
N VAL A 92 -0.86 -15.19 17.83
CA VAL A 92 -0.90 -16.62 18.16
C VAL A 92 0.02 -17.34 17.19
N LEU A 93 1.04 -18.02 17.72
CA LEU A 93 1.99 -18.81 16.94
C LEU A 93 1.85 -20.29 17.31
N THR A 94 1.49 -21.11 16.33
CA THR A 94 1.56 -22.57 16.44
C THR A 94 2.90 -23.05 15.87
N LEU A 95 3.70 -23.72 16.70
CA LEU A 95 4.98 -24.30 16.30
C LEU A 95 4.78 -25.63 15.58
N ALA A 96 5.83 -26.12 14.90
CA ALA A 96 5.80 -27.38 14.17
C ALA A 96 5.49 -28.61 15.06
N ASP A 97 5.80 -28.52 16.36
CA ASP A 97 5.51 -29.55 17.36
C ASP A 97 4.09 -29.43 17.96
N GLY A 98 3.27 -28.49 17.47
CA GLY A 98 1.90 -28.25 17.93
C GLY A 98 1.78 -27.33 19.15
N ARG A 99 2.89 -26.91 19.79
CA ARG A 99 2.81 -25.94 20.89
C ARG A 99 2.28 -24.59 20.39
N VAL A 100 1.48 -23.93 21.22
CA VAL A 100 0.90 -22.61 20.90
C VAL A 100 1.43 -21.54 21.84
N LEU A 101 2.12 -20.56 21.28
CA LEU A 101 2.59 -19.35 21.95
C LEU A 101 1.60 -18.21 21.69
N ARG A 102 1.27 -17.41 22.72
CA ARG A 102 0.29 -16.32 22.63
C ARG A 102 0.88 -15.02 23.16
N GLY A 103 0.47 -13.90 22.56
CA GLY A 103 0.91 -12.57 22.97
C GLY A 103 2.43 -12.46 22.96
N ASP A 104 2.98 -11.89 24.02
CA ASP A 104 4.42 -11.63 24.16
C ASP A 104 5.28 -12.90 24.08
N ALA A 105 4.75 -14.07 24.45
CA ALA A 105 5.47 -15.34 24.35
C ALA A 105 5.80 -15.72 22.91
N ALA A 106 5.05 -15.22 21.91
CA ALA A 106 5.35 -15.47 20.50
C ALA A 106 6.52 -14.62 19.97
N CYS A 107 6.82 -13.47 20.59
CA CYS A 107 7.78 -12.49 20.08
C CYS A 107 9.21 -13.04 19.92
N PRO A 108 9.79 -13.78 20.90
CA PRO A 108 11.12 -14.36 20.74
C PRO A 108 11.17 -15.38 19.59
N ALA A 109 10.17 -16.25 19.50
CA ALA A 109 10.09 -17.27 18.45
C ALA A 109 9.94 -16.66 17.05
N LEU A 110 9.22 -15.54 16.94
CA LEU A 110 9.06 -14.77 15.70
C LEU A 110 10.23 -13.83 15.39
N ARG A 111 11.20 -13.69 16.29
CA ARG A 111 12.34 -12.75 16.16
C ARG A 111 11.87 -11.33 15.82
N THR A 112 10.91 -10.80 16.56
CA THR A 112 10.25 -9.52 16.22
C THR A 112 11.14 -8.28 16.41
N ARG A 113 12.24 -8.38 17.17
CA ARG A 113 13.19 -7.28 17.42
C ARG A 113 14.39 -7.34 16.47
N GLN A 114 14.11 -7.28 15.16
CA GLN A 114 15.13 -7.30 14.12
C GLN A 114 15.11 -5.98 13.33
N PRO A 115 16.27 -5.49 12.84
CA PRO A 115 16.30 -4.33 11.96
C PRO A 115 15.47 -4.59 10.69
N LEU A 116 14.69 -3.59 10.29
CA LEU A 116 13.89 -3.66 9.07
C LEU A 116 14.80 -3.79 7.84
N GLN A 117 14.56 -4.82 7.03
CA GLN A 117 15.28 -5.07 5.79
C GLN A 117 14.46 -4.49 4.64
N ILE A 118 14.77 -3.27 4.21
CA ILE A 118 14.10 -2.62 3.06
C ILE A 118 15.05 -2.61 1.88
N ASP A 119 14.55 -2.91 0.69
CA ASP A 119 15.23 -2.54 -0.54
C ASP A 119 15.33 -1.01 -0.68
N PRO A 120 16.52 -0.41 -0.74
CA PRO A 120 16.61 1.00 -1.10
C PRO A 120 15.97 1.28 -2.47
N ALA A 121 16.04 0.31 -3.39
CA ALA A 121 15.39 0.42 -4.69
C ALA A 121 13.86 0.35 -4.60
N ALA A 122 13.24 -0.07 -3.49
CA ALA A 122 11.79 0.05 -3.28
C ALA A 122 11.36 1.50 -3.00
N LEU A 123 12.26 2.29 -2.40
CA LEU A 123 12.00 3.68 -1.99
C LEU A 123 12.44 4.70 -3.05
N ALA A 124 13.54 4.42 -3.75
CA ALA A 124 14.16 5.35 -4.67
C ALA A 124 14.45 4.70 -6.03
N VAL A 125 14.66 5.55 -7.03
CA VAL A 125 15.26 5.15 -8.30
C VAL A 125 16.78 5.23 -8.12
N PRO A 126 17.55 4.17 -8.44
CA PRO A 126 19.01 4.23 -8.44
C PRO A 126 19.52 5.39 -9.30
N MET A 127 20.61 6.03 -8.88
CA MET A 127 21.10 7.26 -9.52
C MET A 127 21.46 7.02 -10.99
N GLU A 128 22.06 5.88 -11.28
CA GLU A 128 22.43 5.45 -12.64
C GLU A 128 21.19 5.35 -13.53
N LYS A 129 20.13 4.69 -13.02
CA LYS A 129 18.87 4.58 -13.74
C LYS A 129 18.19 5.93 -13.90
N TYR A 130 18.25 6.81 -12.91
CA TYR A 130 17.72 8.16 -13.01
C TYR A 130 18.42 8.96 -14.11
N HIS A 131 19.75 8.88 -14.22
CA HIS A 131 20.51 9.53 -15.29
C HIS A 131 20.13 9.00 -16.68
N GLU A 132 19.97 7.68 -16.83
CA GLU A 132 19.49 7.05 -18.06
C GLU A 132 18.11 7.62 -18.45
N LEU A 133 17.15 7.62 -17.52
CA LEU A 133 15.79 8.12 -17.75
C LEU A 133 15.79 9.60 -18.14
N VAL A 134 16.60 10.43 -17.49
CA VAL A 134 16.71 11.86 -17.82
C VAL A 134 17.36 12.07 -19.19
N ALA A 135 18.35 11.25 -19.58
CA ALA A 135 18.94 11.31 -20.91
C ALA A 135 17.92 10.93 -21.99
N THR A 136 17.18 9.83 -21.80
CA THR A 136 16.09 9.44 -22.71
C THR A 136 15.03 10.52 -22.82
N ALA A 137 14.59 11.09 -21.69
CA ALA A 137 13.61 12.16 -21.68
C ALA A 137 14.07 13.41 -22.45
N ARG A 138 15.37 13.72 -22.45
CA ARG A 138 15.90 14.85 -23.23
C ARG A 138 15.76 14.61 -24.73
N GLU A 139 16.07 13.41 -25.23
CA GLU A 139 15.93 13.10 -26.66
C GLU A 139 14.46 13.10 -27.09
N VAL A 140 13.58 12.47 -26.31
CA VAL A 140 12.12 12.53 -26.57
C VAL A 140 11.60 13.96 -26.54
N GLY A 141 12.09 14.77 -25.59
CA GLY A 141 11.76 16.19 -25.50
C GLY A 141 12.22 16.98 -26.72
N LYS A 142 13.39 16.68 -27.31
CA LYS A 142 13.83 17.31 -28.56
C LYS A 142 12.92 16.95 -29.73
N GLU A 143 12.64 15.66 -29.93
CA GLU A 143 11.76 15.18 -31.00
C GLU A 143 10.36 15.82 -30.93
N LYS A 144 9.82 15.92 -29.72
CA LYS A 144 8.49 16.50 -29.47
C LYS A 144 8.47 18.03 -29.35
N HIS A 145 9.62 18.70 -29.50
CA HIS A 145 9.76 20.15 -29.28
C HIS A 145 9.27 20.58 -27.88
N GLN A 146 9.49 19.73 -26.87
CA GLN A 146 9.10 19.91 -25.47
C GLN A 146 10.35 19.90 -24.58
N PRO A 147 11.03 21.05 -24.38
CA PRO A 147 12.32 21.09 -23.69
C PRO A 147 12.25 20.70 -22.20
N ALA A 148 11.05 20.72 -21.61
CA ALA A 148 10.79 20.35 -20.22
C ALA A 148 10.35 18.88 -20.03
N PHE A 149 10.20 18.12 -21.13
CA PHE A 149 9.72 16.74 -21.09
C PHE A 149 10.46 15.89 -20.03
N PRO A 150 9.74 15.03 -19.28
CA PRO A 150 8.31 14.75 -19.37
C PRO A 150 7.42 15.68 -18.52
N ALA A 151 7.98 16.72 -17.91
CA ALA A 151 7.19 17.70 -17.18
C ALA A 151 6.35 18.55 -18.15
N THR A 152 5.13 18.88 -17.74
CA THR A 152 4.16 19.67 -18.49
C THR A 152 3.70 20.87 -17.67
N SER A 153 3.22 21.91 -18.36
CA SER A 153 2.56 23.07 -17.76
C SER A 153 1.29 23.37 -18.56
N PRO A 154 0.08 23.14 -18.00
CA PRO A 154 -0.20 22.68 -16.64
C PRO A 154 0.31 21.26 -16.35
N PRO A 155 0.57 20.90 -15.07
CA PRO A 155 1.12 19.60 -14.70
C PRO A 155 0.14 18.47 -15.03
N THR A 156 0.66 17.43 -15.69
CA THR A 156 -0.04 16.17 -15.86
C THR A 156 0.12 15.32 -14.59
N TRP A 157 -1.00 14.82 -14.07
CA TRP A 157 -1.02 13.94 -12.91
C TRP A 157 -1.20 12.50 -13.34
N PHE A 158 -0.42 11.62 -12.74
CA PHE A 158 -0.39 10.20 -13.02
C PHE A 158 -0.75 9.43 -11.75
N ILE A 159 -1.57 8.40 -11.91
CA ILE A 159 -1.76 7.40 -10.85
C ILE A 159 -0.45 6.63 -10.71
N GLN A 160 -0.03 6.35 -9.48
CA GLN A 160 1.12 5.49 -9.25
C GLN A 160 0.74 4.01 -9.46
N TYR A 161 1.27 3.42 -10.52
CA TYR A 161 1.23 1.98 -10.74
C TYR A 161 2.54 1.34 -10.28
N ASP A 162 3.08 0.41 -11.04
CA ASP A 162 4.36 -0.25 -10.77
C ASP A 162 5.57 0.63 -11.14
N ARG A 163 6.77 0.06 -10.94
CA ARG A 163 8.03 0.75 -11.23
C ARG A 163 8.25 0.99 -12.72
N GLU A 164 7.84 0.04 -13.56
CA GLU A 164 8.00 0.15 -15.01
C GLU A 164 7.12 1.28 -15.56
N TYR A 165 5.91 1.45 -15.03
CA TYR A 165 5.03 2.55 -15.41
C TYR A 165 5.67 3.90 -15.11
N LEU A 166 6.33 4.04 -13.94
CA LEU A 166 7.08 5.24 -13.62
C LEU A 166 8.17 5.51 -14.66
N TYR A 167 8.95 4.49 -15.04
CA TYR A 167 10.01 4.66 -16.04
C TYR A 167 9.45 5.04 -17.40
N SER A 168 8.28 4.50 -17.76
CA SER A 168 7.59 4.78 -19.02
C SER A 168 7.22 6.27 -19.19
N LEU A 169 7.03 7.00 -18.08
CA LEU A 169 6.79 8.45 -18.13
C LEU A 169 7.96 9.22 -18.74
N TYR A 170 9.20 8.76 -18.55
CA TYR A 170 10.41 9.40 -19.08
C TYR A 170 10.75 8.97 -20.51
N THR A 171 10.22 7.84 -20.98
CA THR A 171 10.49 7.33 -22.33
C THR A 171 9.43 7.77 -23.35
N GLY A 172 8.30 8.30 -22.88
CA GLY A 172 7.17 8.66 -23.75
C GLY A 172 6.48 7.46 -24.39
N LYS A 173 6.77 6.24 -23.94
CA LYS A 173 6.17 4.98 -24.39
C LYS A 173 5.20 4.49 -23.32
N PRO A 174 3.88 4.57 -23.54
CA PRO A 174 2.90 4.08 -22.57
C PRO A 174 3.04 2.57 -22.36
N LEU A 175 2.88 2.11 -21.12
CA LEU A 175 2.72 0.68 -20.85
C LEU A 175 1.30 0.22 -21.20
N THR A 176 1.19 -0.99 -21.75
CA THR A 176 -0.09 -1.60 -22.12
C THR A 176 -0.91 -2.06 -20.92
N SER A 177 -0.25 -2.58 -19.87
CA SER A 177 -0.94 -3.17 -18.71
C SER A 177 -0.21 -2.90 -17.38
N PRO A 178 -0.18 -1.64 -16.90
CA PRO A 178 0.52 -1.30 -15.66
C PRO A 178 -0.22 -1.87 -14.43
N LYS A 179 0.53 -2.39 -13.45
CA LYS A 179 -0.06 -3.00 -12.24
C LYS A 179 -0.35 -1.97 -11.16
N LYS A 180 -1.59 -1.93 -10.66
CA LYS A 180 -1.97 -1.11 -9.50
C LYS A 180 -1.40 -1.66 -8.20
N SER A 181 -1.24 -0.80 -7.20
CA SER A 181 -0.87 -1.19 -5.82
C SER A 181 0.44 -1.99 -5.69
N THR A 182 1.39 -1.80 -6.59
CA THR A 182 2.69 -2.49 -6.55
C THR A 182 3.89 -1.55 -6.58
N GLY A 183 3.73 -0.28 -6.98
CA GLY A 183 4.80 0.71 -6.94
C GLY A 183 4.62 1.73 -5.81
N GLY A 184 5.74 2.17 -5.25
CA GLY A 184 5.78 3.09 -4.11
C GLY A 184 5.88 2.37 -2.77
N PHE A 185 5.70 3.12 -1.68
CA PHE A 185 5.92 2.60 -0.34
C PHE A 185 4.64 1.96 0.22
N TYR A 186 4.55 0.63 0.08
CA TYR A 186 3.45 -0.20 0.57
C TYR A 186 2.04 0.37 0.25
N PRO A 187 1.70 0.60 -1.03
CA PRO A 187 0.36 1.03 -1.41
C PRO A 187 -0.69 -0.03 -1.05
N ASN A 188 -1.90 0.41 -0.73
CA ASN A 188 -3.07 -0.45 -0.57
C ASN A 188 -4.32 0.29 -1.09
N LEU A 189 -5.50 -0.33 -1.04
CA LEU A 189 -6.72 0.28 -1.57
C LEU A 189 -6.99 1.69 -0.99
N ASP A 190 -6.67 1.87 0.30
CA ASP A 190 -6.94 3.09 1.06
C ASP A 190 -5.78 4.10 1.04
N ASN A 191 -4.63 3.69 0.52
CA ASN A 191 -3.43 4.52 0.39
C ASN A 191 -2.79 4.28 -0.99
N GLN A 192 -3.19 5.12 -1.93
CA GLN A 192 -2.66 5.17 -3.29
C GLN A 192 -1.93 6.48 -3.51
N TYR A 193 -0.91 6.45 -4.37
CA TYR A 193 -0.12 7.63 -4.67
C TYR A 193 -0.52 8.20 -6.04
N ILE A 194 -0.50 9.52 -6.15
CA ILE A 194 -0.45 10.23 -7.43
C ILE A 194 0.91 10.91 -7.56
N ARG A 195 1.32 11.19 -8.80
CA ARG A 195 2.55 11.91 -9.07
C ARG A 195 2.43 12.85 -10.23
N THR A 196 3.27 13.85 -10.24
CA THR A 196 3.55 14.69 -11.39
C THR A 196 5.06 14.91 -11.47
N ILE A 197 5.57 15.23 -12.65
CA ILE A 197 6.99 15.48 -12.86
C ILE A 197 7.17 16.99 -13.00
N VAL A 198 8.02 17.57 -12.16
CA VAL A 198 8.34 18.98 -12.17
C VAL A 198 9.71 19.21 -12.80
N ASN A 199 9.85 20.32 -13.53
CA ASN A 199 11.10 20.70 -14.18
C ASN A 199 11.34 22.21 -14.05
N ARG A 200 12.53 22.60 -13.58
CA ARG A 200 12.90 24.01 -13.37
C ARG A 200 12.95 24.84 -14.65
N LYS A 201 12.95 24.21 -15.83
CA LYS A 201 12.78 24.90 -17.12
C LYS A 201 11.41 25.55 -17.27
N LEU A 202 10.39 25.09 -16.52
CA LEU A 202 9.04 25.66 -16.53
C LEU A 202 8.86 26.82 -15.53
N GLY A 203 9.86 27.08 -14.69
CA GLY A 203 9.82 28.13 -13.68
C GLY A 203 10.48 27.72 -12.36
N LYS A 204 10.56 28.69 -11.45
CA LYS A 204 11.16 28.51 -10.10
C LYS A 204 10.14 28.05 -9.05
N VAL A 205 8.85 28.24 -9.30
CA VAL A 205 7.75 28.00 -8.36
C VAL A 205 6.77 27.02 -8.98
N PHE A 206 6.36 26.02 -8.19
CA PHE A 206 5.30 25.09 -8.53
C PHE A 206 4.16 25.28 -7.54
N VAL A 207 2.95 25.54 -8.02
CA VAL A 207 1.76 25.78 -7.19
C VAL A 207 0.77 24.65 -7.43
N ILE A 208 0.31 24.03 -6.34
CA ILE A 208 -0.80 23.09 -6.34
C ILE A 208 -1.97 23.76 -5.63
N ARG A 209 -3.13 23.76 -6.29
CA ARG A 209 -4.42 24.06 -5.66
C ARG A 209 -5.28 22.81 -5.75
N ALA A 210 -5.79 22.37 -4.62
CA ALA A 210 -6.67 21.21 -4.53
C ALA A 210 -7.86 21.51 -3.62
N GLU A 211 -8.96 20.82 -3.86
CA GLU A 211 -10.14 20.82 -2.99
C GLU A 211 -10.17 19.49 -2.22
N ALA A 212 -10.45 19.54 -0.93
CA ALA A 212 -10.57 18.33 -0.14
C ALA A 212 -11.84 17.56 -0.55
N PRO A 213 -11.81 16.22 -0.62
CA PRO A 213 -13.01 15.44 -0.90
C PRO A 213 -14.05 15.64 0.21
N THR A 214 -15.32 15.61 -0.16
CA THR A 214 -16.42 15.57 0.82
C THR A 214 -16.60 14.14 1.31
N THR A 215 -16.72 13.96 2.62
CA THR A 215 -17.04 12.67 3.24
C THR A 215 -18.48 12.68 3.74
N PRO A 216 -19.19 11.53 3.73
CA PRO A 216 -20.48 11.41 4.41
C PRO A 216 -20.34 11.79 5.89
N ARG A 217 -21.39 12.38 6.48
CA ARG A 217 -21.47 12.54 7.94
C ARG A 217 -21.81 11.17 8.53
N THR A 218 -20.86 10.58 9.25
CA THR A 218 -21.00 9.26 9.88
C THR A 218 -20.93 9.34 11.39
#